data_AF-A0A0R2NMM3-F1
#
_entry.id   AF-A0A0R2NMM3-F1
#
_cell.length_a   1.000
_cell.length_b   1.000
_cell.length_c   1.000
_cell.angle_alpha   90.00
_cell.angle_beta   90.00
_cell.angle_gamma   90.00
#
_symmetry.space_group_name_H-M   'P 1'
#
loop_
_entity.id
_entity.type
_entity.pdbx_description
1 polymer ?
#
loop_
_entity_poly.entity_id
_entity_poly.type
_entity_poly.pdbx_seq_one_letter_code
_entity_poly.pdbx_strand_id
1 'polypeptide(L)'
;MDKLKERLDMFSDAVIAIIITIMVLELPIPTHNSIDEYLQFGRSIGIFFISFLFVASMWYQHSVLFNDADEIDDRIFIFEFIFLAFLSLTPIFTKMITFDTNRWTVMAYGILSMIVSLLFATVSNFVIKKKYTDQKDIKRIMQKVYGNHNNFYGGISVAVIILAYFQPNWALIFYLAVPVLAFFTTSSDHSEVENVTEMSSTQQKDYFNLSSSELRDFRKKQSEIRSEYSKQRNSNPDWRDDMRKAISELLREQLEKKGADPEVAGNVQRFAATIMNRSGSHKNNKHNQQQYLNQQQRRARQEQQRKNNNNHDD
;
A
#
# COMPACT_ATOMS: atom_id res chain seq x y z
N MET A 1 11.23 -20.94 8.54
CA MET A 1 11.91 -19.64 8.38
C MET A 1 10.99 -18.47 8.77
N ASP A 2 9.70 -18.74 8.97
CA ASP A 2 8.63 -17.81 9.32
C ASP A 2 8.92 -16.97 10.57
N LYS A 3 9.56 -17.57 11.59
CA LYS A 3 9.89 -16.88 12.85
C LYS A 3 10.94 -15.77 12.69
N LEU A 4 11.85 -15.88 11.72
CA LEU A 4 12.84 -14.83 11.46
C LEU A 4 12.22 -13.67 10.68
N LYS A 5 11.33 -13.98 9.72
CA LYS A 5 10.51 -13.00 9.01
C LYS A 5 9.70 -12.17 9.99
N GLU A 6 8.88 -12.82 10.80
CA GLU A 6 8.00 -12.15 11.76
C GLU A 6 8.79 -11.25 12.73
N ARG A 7 9.97 -11.70 13.16
CA ARG A 7 10.88 -10.89 13.99
C ARG A 7 11.44 -9.67 13.26
N LEU A 8 11.80 -9.81 11.99
CA LEU A 8 12.30 -8.68 11.20
C LEU A 8 11.19 -7.67 10.94
N ASP A 9 9.97 -8.12 10.64
CA ASP A 9 8.81 -7.26 10.42
C ASP A 9 8.51 -6.43 11.67
N MET A 10 8.41 -7.09 12.83
CA MET A 10 8.21 -6.40 14.11
C MET A 10 9.35 -5.44 14.47
N PHE A 11 10.59 -5.81 14.16
CA PHE A 11 11.75 -4.94 14.40
C PHE A 11 11.70 -3.69 13.53
N SER A 12 11.45 -3.86 12.23
CA SER A 12 11.38 -2.77 11.26
C SER A 12 10.23 -1.80 11.59
N ASP A 13 9.06 -2.33 11.96
CA ASP A 13 7.92 -1.55 12.42
C ASP A 13 8.27 -0.72 13.68
N ALA A 14 8.94 -1.33 14.66
CA ALA A 14 9.36 -0.63 15.87
C ALA A 14 10.37 0.49 15.56
N VAL A 15 11.33 0.24 14.67
CA VAL A 15 12.31 1.25 14.25
C VAL A 15 11.61 2.40 13.54
N ILE A 16 10.71 2.13 12.60
CA ILE A 16 10.00 3.18 11.85
C ILE A 16 9.10 4.01 12.78
N ALA A 17 8.43 3.37 13.75
CA ALA A 17 7.66 4.08 14.78
C ALA A 17 8.55 5.04 15.60
N ILE A 18 9.75 4.61 16.00
CA ILE A 18 10.71 5.47 16.70
C ILE A 18 11.14 6.65 15.83
N ILE A 19 11.48 6.42 14.55
CA ILE A 19 11.83 7.48 13.60
C ILE A 19 10.72 8.53 13.55
N ILE A 20 9.47 8.08 13.42
CA ILE A 20 8.30 8.94 13.37
C ILE A 20 8.21 9.82 14.63
N THR A 21 8.41 9.24 15.82
CA THR A 21 8.36 10.00 17.07
C THR A 21 9.50 11.01 17.21
N ILE A 22 10.72 10.64 16.79
CA ILE A 22 11.90 11.53 16.86
C ILE A 22 11.69 12.75 15.97
N MET A 23 11.05 12.62 14.79
CA MET A 23 10.81 13.77 13.91
C MET A 23 9.99 14.88 14.59
N VAL A 24 9.01 14.52 15.43
CA VAL A 24 8.24 15.53 16.20
C VAL A 24 9.14 16.24 17.21
N LEU A 25 10.04 15.49 17.87
CA LEU A 25 10.92 16.03 18.89
C LEU A 25 11.96 17.01 18.34
N GLU A 26 12.26 16.93 17.04
CA GLU A 26 13.21 17.82 16.37
C GLU A 26 12.60 19.15 15.89
N LEU A 27 11.29 19.38 16.11
CA LEU A 27 10.65 20.64 15.77
C LEU A 27 11.21 21.80 16.64
N PRO A 28 11.62 22.92 16.02
CA PRO A 28 12.12 24.06 16.78
C PRO A 28 10.98 24.71 17.56
N ILE A 29 11.16 24.89 18.87
CA ILE A 29 10.18 25.58 19.72
C ILE A 29 10.55 27.07 19.72
N PRO A 30 9.61 28.00 19.46
CA PRO A 30 9.87 29.44 19.50
C PRO A 30 10.28 29.85 20.92
N THR A 31 11.34 30.66 21.05
CA THR A 31 11.92 31.06 22.34
C THR A 31 11.60 32.49 22.71
N HIS A 32 11.31 33.35 21.74
CA HIS A 32 10.90 34.73 21.98
C HIS A 32 9.45 34.96 21.54
N ASN A 33 8.79 35.91 22.20
CA ASN A 33 7.42 36.29 21.89
C ASN A 33 7.37 37.24 20.68
N SER A 34 7.75 36.72 19.51
CA SER A 34 7.75 37.43 18.22
C SER A 34 6.79 36.77 17.24
N ILE A 35 5.99 37.58 16.55
CA ILE A 35 5.08 37.10 15.49
C ILE A 35 5.86 36.34 14.41
N ASP A 36 7.06 36.81 14.08
CA ASP A 36 7.91 36.18 13.05
C ASP A 36 8.35 34.77 13.47
N GLU A 37 8.65 34.56 14.75
CA GLU A 37 9.01 33.23 15.28
C GLU A 37 7.84 32.25 15.23
N TYR A 38 6.61 32.71 15.53
CA TYR A 38 5.43 31.87 15.41
C TYR A 38 5.11 31.51 13.95
N LEU A 39 5.32 32.43 13.01
CA LEU A 39 5.18 32.14 11.57
C LEU A 39 6.22 31.13 11.09
N GLN A 40 7.47 31.27 11.53
CA GLN A 40 8.53 30.31 11.23
C GLN A 40 8.24 28.93 11.84
N PHE A 41 7.70 28.88 13.05
CA PHE A 41 7.24 27.64 13.68
C PHE A 41 6.12 26.97 12.88
N GLY A 42 5.13 27.74 12.39
CA GLY A 42 4.08 27.23 11.52
C GLY A 42 4.63 26.61 10.23
N ARG A 43 5.62 27.24 9.60
CA ARG A 43 6.33 26.68 8.44
C ARG A 43 7.08 25.38 8.79
N SER A 44 7.70 25.34 9.96
CA SER A 44 8.40 24.16 10.49
C SER A 44 7.47 22.97 10.67
N ILE A 45 6.28 23.21 11.23
CA ILE A 45 5.21 22.20 11.35
C ILE A 45 4.80 21.67 9.97
N GLY A 46 4.68 22.55 8.97
CA GLY A 46 4.38 22.16 7.60
C GLY A 46 5.43 21.20 7.03
N ILE A 47 6.71 21.55 7.14
CA ILE A 47 7.82 20.70 6.69
C ILE A 47 7.81 19.35 7.43
N PHE A 48 7.60 19.38 8.75
CA PHE A 48 7.47 18.17 9.57
C PHE A 48 6.34 17.25 9.10
N PHE A 49 5.11 17.74 8.93
CA PHE A 49 3.97 16.91 8.51
C PHE A 49 4.25 16.22 7.19
N ILE A 50 4.91 16.95 6.31
CA ILE A 50 5.23 16.47 5.00
C ILE A 50 6.33 15.36 5.09
N SER A 51 7.40 15.55 5.87
CA SER A 51 8.38 14.48 6.15
C SER A 51 7.76 13.28 6.88
N PHE A 52 6.81 13.51 7.77
CA PHE A 52 6.02 12.48 8.44
C PHE A 52 5.27 11.61 7.44
N LEU A 53 4.58 12.23 6.48
CA LEU A 53 3.88 11.49 5.43
C LEU A 53 4.84 10.72 4.53
N PHE A 54 6.05 11.23 4.28
CA PHE A 54 7.08 10.49 3.56
C PHE A 54 7.47 9.20 4.30
N VAL A 55 7.84 9.28 5.58
CA VAL A 55 8.21 8.09 6.37
C VAL A 55 7.03 7.12 6.51
N ALA A 56 5.81 7.63 6.73
CA ALA A 56 4.59 6.82 6.80
C ALA A 56 4.28 6.12 5.46
N SER A 57 4.53 6.76 4.32
CA SER A 57 4.42 6.14 3.00
C SER A 57 5.42 5.01 2.82
N MET A 58 6.66 5.19 3.27
CA MET A 58 7.68 4.14 3.23
C MET A 58 7.30 2.96 4.13
N TRP A 59 6.78 3.23 5.34
CA TRP A 59 6.24 2.19 6.22
C TRP A 59 5.13 1.38 5.56
N TYR A 60 4.18 2.05 4.90
CA TYR A 60 3.08 1.37 4.23
C TYR A 60 3.57 0.49 3.09
N GLN A 61 4.45 1.02 2.23
CA GLN A 61 5.03 0.24 1.14
C GLN A 61 5.80 -0.97 1.67
N HIS A 62 6.55 -0.80 2.76
CA HIS A 62 7.22 -1.89 3.47
C HIS A 62 6.22 -2.94 3.99
N SER A 63 5.19 -2.51 4.73
CA SER A 63 4.17 -3.41 5.28
C SER A 63 3.48 -4.23 4.19
N VAL A 64 3.16 -3.61 3.06
CA VAL A 64 2.56 -4.32 1.93
C VAL A 64 3.53 -5.30 1.29
N LEU A 65 4.78 -4.90 1.05
CA LEU A 65 5.82 -5.76 0.46
C LEU A 65 6.09 -7.00 1.32
N PHE A 66 6.18 -6.85 2.64
CA PHE A 66 6.51 -7.94 3.56
C PHE A 66 5.30 -8.83 3.90
N ASN A 67 4.07 -8.30 3.87
CA ASN A 67 2.87 -9.14 3.92
C ASN A 67 2.84 -10.14 2.75
N ASP A 68 3.30 -9.74 1.57
CA ASP A 68 3.38 -10.61 0.40
C ASP A 68 4.59 -11.55 0.42
N ALA A 69 5.60 -11.36 1.27
CA ALA A 69 6.83 -12.18 1.23
C ALA A 69 6.67 -13.51 1.98
N ASP A 70 6.91 -14.66 1.34
CA ASP A 70 6.81 -15.96 2.01
C ASP A 70 8.08 -16.32 2.81
N GLU A 71 9.26 -15.95 2.32
CA GLU A 71 10.54 -16.25 2.99
C GLU A 71 11.57 -15.12 2.87
N ILE A 72 12.29 -14.84 3.96
CA ILE A 72 13.40 -13.89 3.97
C ILE A 72 14.73 -14.64 3.79
N ASP A 73 15.60 -14.09 2.94
CA ASP A 73 16.99 -14.54 2.76
C ASP A 73 17.94 -13.54 3.45
N ASP A 74 19.17 -13.96 3.74
CA ASP A 74 20.19 -13.15 4.44
C ASP A 74 20.49 -11.83 3.71
N ARG A 75 20.38 -11.84 2.37
CA ARG A 75 20.54 -10.62 1.56
C ARG A 75 19.42 -9.61 1.81
N ILE A 76 18.16 -10.07 1.85
CA ILE A 76 17.01 -9.20 2.13
C ILE A 76 17.18 -8.58 3.51
N PHE A 77 17.59 -9.39 4.49
CA PHE A 77 17.89 -8.91 5.84
C PHE A 77 18.94 -7.79 5.87
N ILE A 78 20.09 -7.96 5.19
CA ILE A 78 21.14 -6.92 5.17
C ILE A 78 20.63 -5.62 4.52
N PHE A 79 19.95 -5.72 3.38
CA PHE A 79 19.46 -4.52 2.69
C PHE A 79 18.33 -3.82 3.47
N GLU A 80 17.53 -4.57 4.22
CA GLU A 80 16.51 -4.00 5.12
C GLU A 80 17.17 -3.18 6.24
N PHE A 81 18.23 -3.69 6.87
CA PHE A 81 18.97 -2.93 7.88
C PHE A 81 19.63 -1.66 7.32
N ILE A 82 20.19 -1.74 6.11
CA ILE A 82 20.76 -0.57 5.44
C ILE A 82 19.65 0.45 5.12
N PHE A 83 18.50 -0.02 4.62
CA PHE A 83 17.33 0.82 4.39
C PHE A 83 16.88 1.55 5.67
N LEU A 84 16.69 0.82 6.77
CA LEU A 84 16.28 1.39 8.05
C LEU A 84 17.32 2.39 8.59
N ALA A 85 18.62 2.09 8.42
CA ALA A 85 19.70 2.99 8.84
C ALA A 85 19.62 4.34 8.11
N PHE A 86 19.44 4.34 6.79
CA PHE A 86 19.29 5.59 6.03
C PHE A 86 17.95 6.27 6.32
N LEU A 87 16.86 5.52 6.47
CA LEU A 87 15.56 6.07 6.85
C LEU A 87 15.63 6.79 8.21
N SER A 88 16.44 6.27 9.15
CA SER A 88 16.63 6.87 10.47
C SER A 88 17.33 8.22 10.47
N LEU A 89 17.97 8.61 9.35
CA LEU A 89 18.58 9.94 9.19
C LEU A 89 17.55 11.02 8.79
N THR A 90 16.34 10.62 8.39
CA THR A 90 15.27 11.55 7.96
C THR A 90 14.97 12.67 8.97
N PRO A 91 14.90 12.43 10.30
CA PRO A 91 14.66 13.50 11.28
C PRO A 91 15.74 14.59 11.23
N ILE A 92 17.01 14.21 11.12
CA ILE A 92 18.14 15.15 11.08
C ILE A 92 18.05 16.03 9.84
N PHE A 93 17.82 15.44 8.67
CA PHE A 93 17.73 16.20 7.42
C PHE A 93 16.47 17.06 7.36
N THR A 94 15.37 16.61 7.98
CA THR A 94 14.14 17.41 8.13
C THR A 94 14.41 18.65 9.00
N LYS A 95 15.15 18.49 10.10
CA LYS A 95 15.60 19.60 10.94
C LYS A 95 16.49 20.59 10.18
N MET A 96 17.41 20.09 9.35
CA MET A 96 18.29 20.95 8.53
C MET A 96 17.50 21.87 7.60
N ILE A 97 16.49 21.35 6.90
CA ILE A 97 15.61 22.16 6.03
C ILE A 97 14.84 23.19 6.86
N THR A 98 14.36 22.78 8.03
CA THR A 98 13.53 23.60 8.91
C THR A 98 14.32 24.78 9.48
N PHE A 99 15.60 24.56 9.81
CA PHE A 99 16.49 25.62 10.29
C PHE A 99 16.92 26.58 9.19
N ASP A 100 17.34 26.04 8.03
CA ASP A 100 17.72 26.85 6.87
C ASP A 100 17.27 26.17 5.57
N THR A 101 16.25 26.73 4.92
CA THR A 101 15.77 26.25 3.62
C THR A 101 16.62 26.84 2.49
N ASN A 102 17.84 26.33 2.35
CA ASN A 102 18.76 26.71 1.29
C ASN A 102 18.92 25.56 0.26
N ARG A 103 19.64 25.84 -0.83
CA ARG A 103 19.86 24.84 -1.90
C ARG A 103 20.54 23.56 -1.39
N TRP A 104 21.48 23.69 -0.46
CA TRP A 104 22.27 22.57 0.04
C TRP A 104 21.46 21.67 0.96
N THR A 105 20.65 22.23 1.86
CA THR A 105 19.82 21.46 2.78
C THR A 105 18.70 20.71 2.03
N VAL A 106 18.07 21.36 1.05
CA VAL A 106 17.06 20.72 0.21
C VAL A 106 17.67 19.63 -0.69
N MET A 107 18.84 19.87 -1.30
CA MET A 107 19.54 18.85 -2.08
C MET A 107 19.98 17.67 -1.20
N ALA A 108 20.49 17.93 0.00
CA ALA A 108 20.91 16.91 0.94
C ALA A 108 19.73 15.99 1.33
N TYR A 109 18.58 16.57 1.64
CA TYR A 109 17.36 15.81 1.91
C TYR A 109 16.90 15.03 0.67
N GLY A 110 16.96 15.66 -0.50
CA GLY A 110 16.66 15.01 -1.78
C GLY A 110 17.53 13.79 -2.05
N ILE A 111 18.84 13.90 -1.84
CA ILE A 111 19.80 12.80 -1.97
C ILE A 111 19.48 11.69 -0.96
N LEU A 112 19.22 12.04 0.29
CA LEU A 112 18.83 11.06 1.31
C LEU A 112 17.56 10.31 0.88
N SER A 113 16.51 11.04 0.48
CA SER A 113 15.25 10.44 0.02
C SER A 113 15.43 9.53 -1.19
N MET A 114 16.33 9.89 -2.13
CA MET A 114 16.68 9.06 -3.27
C MET A 114 17.41 7.78 -2.85
N ILE A 115 18.37 7.86 -1.92
CA ILE A 115 19.07 6.69 -1.39
C ILE A 115 18.07 5.74 -0.71
N VAL A 116 17.22 6.28 0.18
CA VAL A 116 16.18 5.49 0.87
C VAL A 116 15.25 4.82 -0.14
N SER A 117 14.80 5.55 -1.16
CA SER A 117 13.94 5.00 -2.23
C SER A 117 14.64 3.91 -3.05
N LEU A 118 15.92 4.08 -3.36
CA LEU A 118 16.70 3.11 -4.14
C LEU A 118 17.01 1.84 -3.33
N LEU A 119 17.26 1.99 -2.03
CA LEU A 119 17.41 0.86 -1.11
C LEU A 119 16.10 0.08 -1.01
N PHE A 120 14.98 0.77 -0.82
CA PHE A 120 13.66 0.14 -0.79
C PHE A 120 13.34 -0.59 -2.11
N ALA A 121 13.62 0.04 -3.25
CA ALA A 121 13.47 -0.60 -4.56
C ALA A 121 14.36 -1.85 -4.69
N THR A 122 15.55 -1.85 -4.10
CA THR A 122 16.45 -3.00 -4.09
C THR A 122 15.89 -4.15 -3.24
N VAL A 123 15.41 -3.86 -2.02
CA VAL A 123 14.72 -4.83 -1.15
C VAL A 123 13.51 -5.42 -1.87
N SER A 124 12.65 -4.57 -2.44
CA SER A 124 11.48 -4.97 -3.21
C SER A 124 11.84 -5.91 -4.36
N ASN A 125 12.88 -5.59 -5.13
CA ASN A 125 13.36 -6.46 -6.21
C ASN A 125 13.82 -7.84 -5.70
N PHE A 126 14.48 -7.92 -4.54
CA PHE A 126 14.90 -9.21 -3.99
C PHE A 126 13.73 -10.05 -3.49
N VAL A 127 12.79 -9.44 -2.77
CA VAL A 127 11.56 -10.10 -2.28
C VAL A 127 10.74 -10.64 -3.47
N ILE A 128 10.54 -9.81 -4.50
CA ILE A 128 9.75 -10.18 -5.68
C ILE A 128 10.42 -11.33 -6.46
N LYS A 129 11.74 -11.25 -6.71
CA LYS A 129 12.46 -12.31 -7.44
C LYS A 129 12.44 -13.66 -6.72
N LYS A 130 12.34 -13.65 -5.39
CA LYS A 130 12.29 -14.88 -4.60
C LYS A 130 10.91 -15.53 -4.62
N LYS A 131 9.83 -14.73 -4.62
CA LYS A 131 8.45 -15.23 -4.68
C LYS A 131 8.03 -15.72 -6.07
N TYR A 132 8.52 -15.07 -7.14
CA TYR A 132 8.09 -15.36 -8.51
C TYR A 132 9.26 -15.89 -9.35
N THR A 133 9.29 -17.19 -9.60
CA THR A 133 10.38 -17.89 -10.32
C THR A 133 10.22 -17.87 -11.85
N ASP A 134 9.02 -17.61 -12.39
CA ASP A 134 8.74 -17.67 -13.84
C ASP A 134 8.83 -16.28 -14.52
N GLN A 135 9.84 -16.09 -15.38
CA GLN A 135 10.26 -14.78 -15.90
C GLN A 135 9.23 -14.01 -16.73
N LYS A 136 8.18 -14.67 -17.23
CA LYS A 136 7.12 -14.01 -18.04
C LYS A 136 6.00 -13.41 -17.18
N ASP A 137 5.74 -13.97 -16.01
CA ASP A 137 4.75 -13.45 -15.05
C ASP A 137 5.33 -12.33 -14.19
N ILE A 138 6.63 -12.39 -13.87
CA ILE A 138 7.39 -11.32 -13.21
C ILE A 138 7.24 -10.00 -13.95
N LYS A 139 7.47 -9.97 -15.27
CA LYS A 139 7.48 -8.70 -16.03
C LYS A 139 6.10 -8.04 -16.12
N ARG A 140 5.02 -8.83 -16.12
CA ARG A 140 3.63 -8.35 -16.22
C ARG A 140 3.06 -7.94 -14.86
N ILE A 141 3.31 -8.69 -13.79
CA ILE A 141 2.97 -8.29 -12.41
C ILE A 141 3.77 -7.04 -12.03
N MET A 142 5.07 -7.05 -12.33
CA MET A 142 5.95 -5.91 -12.13
C MET A 142 5.41 -4.71 -12.91
N GLN A 143 5.10 -4.77 -14.21
CA GLN A 143 4.54 -3.62 -14.94
C GLN A 143 3.18 -3.09 -14.46
N LYS A 144 2.29 -3.96 -13.97
CA LYS A 144 0.93 -3.59 -13.56
C LYS A 144 0.81 -3.15 -12.10
N VAL A 145 1.72 -3.61 -11.23
CA VAL A 145 1.71 -3.31 -9.78
C VAL A 145 2.85 -2.37 -9.39
N TYR A 146 4.03 -2.48 -10.02
CA TYR A 146 5.26 -1.77 -9.62
C TYR A 146 5.97 -1.01 -10.76
N GLY A 147 5.62 -1.21 -12.03
CA GLY A 147 6.65 -1.34 -13.09
C GLY A 147 6.43 -0.54 -14.35
N ASN A 148 5.62 0.51 -14.29
CA ASN A 148 5.96 1.74 -15.00
C ASN A 148 6.40 2.86 -14.04
N HIS A 149 6.36 2.58 -12.74
CA HIS A 149 6.54 3.54 -11.68
C HIS A 149 7.98 3.61 -11.17
N ASN A 150 8.74 2.51 -11.07
CA ASN A 150 10.11 2.57 -10.52
C ASN A 150 11.09 3.43 -11.35
N ASN A 151 11.08 3.31 -12.69
CA ASN A 151 11.88 4.19 -13.55
C ASN A 151 11.32 5.62 -13.61
N PHE A 152 9.99 5.79 -13.53
CA PHE A 152 9.35 7.10 -13.53
C PHE A 152 9.60 7.87 -12.23
N TYR A 153 9.49 7.22 -11.07
CA TYR A 153 9.81 7.78 -9.75
C TYR A 153 11.32 8.02 -9.58
N GLY A 154 12.18 7.14 -10.10
CA GLY A 154 13.62 7.40 -10.18
C GLY A 154 13.94 8.63 -11.03
N GLY A 155 13.34 8.73 -12.23
CA GLY A 155 13.50 9.89 -13.12
C GLY A 155 12.95 11.19 -12.52
N ILE A 156 11.79 11.13 -11.87
CA ILE A 156 11.21 12.26 -11.11
C ILE A 156 12.17 12.67 -10.00
N SER A 157 12.67 11.72 -9.21
CA SER A 157 13.58 12.03 -8.09
C SER A 157 14.81 12.81 -8.57
N VAL A 158 15.41 12.39 -9.69
CA VAL A 158 16.53 13.13 -10.32
C VAL A 158 16.10 14.51 -10.82
N ALA A 159 14.93 14.62 -11.45
CA ALA A 159 14.41 15.91 -11.91
C ALA A 159 14.15 16.87 -10.73
N VAL A 160 13.67 16.37 -9.59
CA VAL A 160 13.50 17.18 -8.37
C VAL A 160 14.85 17.57 -7.76
N ILE A 161 15.91 16.75 -7.84
CA ILE A 161 17.28 17.14 -7.43
C ILE A 161 17.77 18.32 -8.27
N ILE A 162 17.58 18.25 -9.59
CA ILE A 162 17.97 19.33 -10.48
C ILE A 162 17.15 20.58 -10.17
N LEU A 163 15.84 20.44 -9.94
CA LEU A 163 14.99 21.56 -9.53
C LEU A 163 15.43 22.17 -8.19
N ALA A 164 15.89 21.36 -7.22
CA ALA A 164 16.35 21.83 -5.92
C ALA A 164 17.55 22.79 -6.01
N TYR A 165 18.41 22.58 -7.00
CA TYR A 165 19.55 23.45 -7.26
C TYR A 165 19.12 24.87 -7.67
N PHE A 166 18.06 24.97 -8.49
CA PHE A 166 17.57 26.27 -9.00
C PHE A 166 16.48 26.90 -8.12
N GLN A 167 15.57 26.08 -7.57
CA GLN A 167 14.34 26.47 -6.89
C GLN A 167 14.06 25.55 -5.70
N PRO A 168 14.78 25.70 -4.57
CA PRO A 168 14.70 24.79 -3.42
C PRO A 168 13.30 24.72 -2.79
N ASN A 169 12.56 25.84 -2.74
CA ASN A 169 11.21 25.87 -2.18
C ASN A 169 10.24 24.98 -2.97
N TRP A 170 10.31 25.00 -4.31
CA TRP A 170 9.47 24.17 -5.18
C TRP A 170 9.90 22.71 -5.14
N ALA A 171 11.20 22.45 -5.18
CA ALA A 171 11.73 21.10 -5.11
C ALA A 171 11.32 20.39 -3.81
N LEU A 172 11.33 21.11 -2.68
CA LEU A 172 10.84 20.59 -1.41
C LEU A 172 9.39 20.12 -1.51
N ILE A 173 8.50 20.90 -2.12
CA ILE A 173 7.10 20.52 -2.32
C ILE A 173 7.00 19.24 -3.16
N PHE A 174 7.76 19.13 -4.26
CA PHE A 174 7.73 17.96 -5.13
C PHE A 174 8.33 16.71 -4.49
N TYR A 175 9.46 16.83 -3.79
CA TYR A 175 10.11 15.72 -3.09
C TYR A 175 9.17 15.02 -2.14
N LEU A 176 8.28 15.80 -1.58
CA LEU A 176 7.44 15.33 -0.53
C LEU A 176 6.01 15.02 -0.99
N ALA A 177 5.52 15.66 -2.05
CA ALA A 177 4.22 15.36 -2.65
C ALA A 177 4.24 14.05 -3.46
N VAL A 178 5.36 13.73 -4.13
CA VAL A 178 5.47 12.55 -5.00
C VAL A 178 5.26 11.23 -4.22
N PRO A 179 5.90 10.99 -3.06
CA PRO A 179 5.68 9.78 -2.27
C PRO A 179 4.25 9.67 -1.71
N VAL A 180 3.61 10.80 -1.43
CA VAL A 180 2.22 10.86 -0.95
C VAL A 180 1.24 10.52 -2.07
N LEU A 181 1.41 11.12 -3.25
CA LEU A 181 0.60 10.79 -4.42
C LEU A 181 0.79 9.33 -4.81
N ALA A 182 2.03 8.83 -4.79
CA ALA A 182 2.34 7.43 -5.03
C ALA A 182 1.61 6.51 -4.04
N PHE A 183 1.63 6.84 -2.75
CA PHE A 183 0.92 6.08 -1.72
C PHE A 183 -0.59 5.97 -2.02
N PHE A 184 -1.25 7.10 -2.32
CA PHE A 184 -2.68 7.09 -2.61
C PHE A 184 -3.02 6.29 -3.87
N THR A 185 -2.21 6.41 -4.93
CA THR A 185 -2.43 5.64 -6.17
C THR A 185 -2.15 4.15 -6.01
N THR A 186 -1.15 3.78 -5.21
CA THR A 186 -0.75 2.39 -5.02
C THR A 186 -1.69 1.65 -4.05
N SER A 187 -2.21 2.35 -3.02
CA SER A 187 -3.16 1.76 -2.06
C SER A 187 -4.46 1.26 -2.70
N SER A 188 -4.91 1.87 -3.80
CA SER A 188 -6.07 1.40 -4.56
C SER A 188 -5.81 0.10 -5.34
N ASP A 189 -4.56 -0.14 -5.77
CA ASP A 189 -4.21 -1.26 -6.65
C ASP A 189 -3.99 -2.59 -5.88
N HIS A 190 -3.59 -2.55 -4.60
CA HIS A 190 -3.30 -3.77 -3.81
C HIS A 190 -4.51 -4.71 -3.62
N SER A 191 -5.73 -4.16 -3.61
CA SER A 191 -6.94 -4.97 -3.56
C SER A 191 -7.13 -5.86 -4.81
N GLU A 192 -6.52 -5.51 -5.95
CA GLU A 192 -6.58 -6.33 -7.17
C GLU A 192 -5.50 -7.42 -7.17
N VAL A 193 -4.35 -7.20 -6.52
CA VAL A 193 -3.18 -8.10 -6.54
C VAL A 193 -3.36 -9.30 -5.62
N GLU A 194 -3.88 -9.09 -4.40
CA GLU A 194 -4.21 -10.16 -3.45
C GLU A 194 -5.20 -11.18 -4.05
N ASN A 195 -6.16 -10.69 -4.83
CA ASN A 195 -7.09 -11.54 -5.55
C ASN A 195 -6.41 -12.38 -6.65
N VAL A 196 -5.33 -11.88 -7.25
CA VAL A 196 -4.58 -12.51 -8.37
C VAL A 196 -3.51 -13.49 -7.90
N THR A 197 -2.90 -13.24 -6.74
CA THR A 197 -1.89 -14.13 -6.13
C THR A 197 -2.52 -15.39 -5.52
N GLU A 198 -3.80 -15.35 -5.16
CA GLU A 198 -4.57 -16.54 -4.71
C GLU A 198 -5.13 -17.41 -5.87
N MET A 199 -4.73 -17.15 -7.12
CA MET A 199 -5.23 -17.84 -8.31
C MET A 199 -4.35 -19.04 -8.72
N SER A 200 -4.92 -20.01 -9.43
CA SER A 200 -4.13 -21.10 -10.02
C SER A 200 -3.25 -20.59 -11.18
N SER A 201 -2.14 -21.28 -11.46
CA SER A 201 -1.17 -20.89 -12.50
C SER A 201 -1.77 -20.74 -13.91
N THR A 202 -2.82 -21.50 -14.24
CA THR A 202 -3.57 -21.37 -15.50
C THR A 202 -4.41 -20.08 -15.54
N GLN A 203 -5.02 -19.70 -14.41
CA GLN A 203 -5.90 -18.54 -14.29
C GLN A 203 -5.14 -17.21 -14.33
N GLN A 204 -3.94 -17.19 -13.76
CA GLN A 204 -3.02 -16.06 -13.87
C GLN A 204 -2.67 -15.78 -15.35
N LYS A 205 -2.36 -16.83 -16.11
CA LYS A 205 -1.99 -16.76 -17.53
C LYS A 205 -3.07 -16.11 -18.41
N ASP A 206 -4.32 -16.47 -18.19
CA ASP A 206 -5.47 -15.94 -18.94
C ASP A 206 -5.76 -14.47 -18.61
N TYR A 207 -5.69 -14.08 -17.32
CA TYR A 207 -5.80 -12.67 -16.90
C TYR A 207 -4.74 -11.78 -17.53
N PHE A 208 -3.52 -12.31 -17.69
CA PHE A 208 -2.39 -11.59 -18.25
C PHE A 208 -2.43 -11.43 -19.79
N ASN A 209 -3.30 -12.14 -20.50
CA ASN A 209 -3.46 -12.01 -21.96
C ASN A 209 -4.45 -10.93 -22.41
N LEU A 210 -5.17 -10.30 -21.47
CA LEU A 210 -6.07 -9.18 -21.76
C LEU A 210 -5.30 -7.87 -21.96
N SER A 211 -5.60 -7.12 -23.03
CA SER A 211 -5.01 -5.80 -23.31
C SER A 211 -5.48 -4.74 -22.30
N SER A 212 -4.62 -3.77 -21.99
CA SER A 212 -4.87 -2.69 -21.04
C SER A 212 -6.06 -1.80 -21.40
N SER A 213 -6.41 -1.66 -22.68
CA SER A 213 -7.64 -0.94 -23.10
C SER A 213 -8.90 -1.76 -22.82
N GLU A 214 -8.82 -3.08 -22.94
CA GLU A 214 -9.93 -4.03 -22.75
C GLU A 214 -10.29 -4.16 -21.28
N LEU A 215 -9.28 -4.23 -20.42
CA LEU A 215 -9.48 -4.20 -18.97
C LEU A 215 -10.11 -2.87 -18.52
N ARG A 216 -9.76 -1.74 -19.14
CA ARG A 216 -10.35 -0.45 -18.81
C ARG A 216 -11.82 -0.35 -19.24
N ASP A 217 -12.16 -0.79 -20.45
CA ASP A 217 -13.56 -0.79 -20.92
C ASP A 217 -14.43 -1.77 -20.11
N PHE A 218 -13.88 -2.96 -19.83
CA PHE A 218 -14.53 -3.94 -18.97
C PHE A 218 -14.76 -3.40 -17.55
N ARG A 219 -13.74 -2.80 -16.91
CA ARG A 219 -13.86 -2.18 -15.59
C ARG A 219 -14.90 -1.06 -15.56
N LYS A 220 -14.94 -0.22 -16.61
CA LYS A 220 -15.92 0.87 -16.69
C LYS A 220 -17.35 0.32 -16.70
N LYS A 221 -17.63 -0.66 -17.55
CA LYS A 221 -18.95 -1.29 -17.63
C LYS A 221 -19.30 -2.11 -16.39
N GLN A 222 -18.32 -2.75 -15.78
CA GLN A 222 -18.50 -3.45 -14.50
C GLN A 222 -18.86 -2.48 -13.36
N SER A 223 -18.23 -1.29 -13.33
CA SER A 223 -18.55 -0.22 -12.38
C SER A 223 -19.97 0.30 -12.58
N GLU A 224 -20.40 0.49 -13.83
CA GLU A 224 -21.76 0.91 -14.17
C GLU A 224 -22.81 -0.13 -13.71
N ILE A 225 -22.60 -1.42 -14.01
CA ILE A 225 -23.48 -2.49 -13.53
C ILE A 225 -23.51 -2.53 -12.00
N ARG A 226 -22.35 -2.42 -11.34
CA ARG A 226 -22.30 -2.43 -9.88
C ARG A 226 -23.05 -1.25 -9.27
N SER A 227 -22.93 -0.06 -9.87
CA SER A 227 -23.68 1.14 -9.46
C SER A 227 -25.18 0.94 -9.62
N GLU A 228 -25.62 0.43 -10.77
CA GLU A 228 -27.03 0.20 -11.09
C GLU A 228 -27.69 -0.79 -10.12
N TYR A 229 -27.09 -1.96 -9.93
CA TYR A 229 -27.63 -2.98 -9.04
C TYR A 229 -27.50 -2.60 -7.55
N SER A 230 -26.49 -1.80 -7.17
CA SER A 230 -26.38 -1.32 -5.79
C SER A 230 -27.53 -0.38 -5.37
N LYS A 231 -28.12 0.35 -6.34
CA LYS A 231 -29.30 1.20 -6.10
C LYS A 231 -30.55 0.36 -5.83
N GLN A 232 -30.58 -0.88 -6.32
CA GLN A 232 -31.69 -1.83 -6.11
C GLN A 232 -31.57 -2.61 -4.80
N ARG A 233 -30.57 -2.30 -3.96
CA ARG A 233 -30.29 -3.03 -2.71
C ARG A 233 -31.49 -3.15 -1.76
N ASN A 234 -32.36 -2.15 -1.74
CA ASN A 234 -33.52 -2.12 -0.84
C ASN A 234 -34.78 -2.73 -1.49
N SER A 235 -34.81 -2.86 -2.81
CA SER A 235 -35.99 -3.29 -3.59
C SER A 235 -35.88 -4.72 -4.13
N ASN A 236 -34.65 -5.24 -4.31
CA ASN A 236 -34.40 -6.59 -4.78
C ASN A 236 -33.53 -7.33 -3.74
N PRO A 237 -34.03 -8.36 -3.04
CA PRO A 237 -33.24 -9.15 -2.08
C PRO A 237 -32.05 -9.87 -2.74
N ASP A 238 -32.23 -10.28 -4.00
CA ASP A 238 -31.27 -11.07 -4.79
C ASP A 238 -30.45 -10.20 -5.75
N TRP A 239 -30.45 -8.87 -5.55
CA TRP A 239 -29.73 -7.91 -6.40
C TRP A 239 -28.26 -8.26 -6.63
N ARG A 240 -27.65 -8.97 -5.68
CA ARG A 240 -26.26 -9.44 -5.78
C ARG A 240 -26.11 -10.56 -6.80
N ASP A 241 -27.05 -11.48 -6.86
CA ASP A 241 -27.01 -12.61 -7.78
C ASP A 241 -27.38 -12.16 -9.19
N ASP A 242 -28.31 -11.23 -9.33
CA ASP A 242 -28.64 -10.62 -10.63
C ASP A 242 -27.50 -9.77 -11.18
N MET A 243 -26.84 -8.98 -10.32
CA MET A 243 -25.63 -8.24 -10.69
C MET A 243 -24.52 -9.19 -11.17
N ARG A 244 -24.37 -10.36 -10.54
CA ARG A 244 -23.39 -11.37 -10.96
C ARG A 244 -23.70 -11.90 -12.35
N LYS A 245 -24.98 -12.23 -12.62
CA LYS A 245 -25.41 -12.68 -13.95
C LYS A 245 -25.11 -11.63 -15.01
N ALA A 246 -25.48 -10.38 -14.77
CA ALA A 246 -25.24 -9.27 -15.70
C ALA A 246 -23.75 -9.07 -16.03
N ILE A 247 -22.86 -9.13 -15.03
CA ILE A 247 -21.41 -9.01 -15.26
C ILE A 247 -20.87 -10.23 -16.02
N SER A 248 -21.38 -11.43 -15.75
CA SER A 248 -20.98 -12.65 -16.46
C SER A 248 -21.42 -12.67 -17.92
N GLU A 249 -22.59 -12.12 -18.22
CA GLU A 249 -23.12 -11.98 -19.59
C GLU A 249 -22.35 -10.94 -20.38
N LEU A 250 -22.06 -9.78 -19.77
CA LEU A 250 -21.25 -8.74 -20.40
C LEU A 250 -19.87 -9.26 -20.80
N LEU A 251 -19.25 -10.05 -19.94
CA LEU A 251 -17.97 -10.67 -20.22
C LEU A 251 -18.08 -11.66 -21.39
N ARG A 252 -19.10 -12.52 -21.37
CA ARG A 252 -19.37 -13.48 -22.45
C ARG A 252 -19.57 -12.78 -23.80
N GLU A 253 -20.35 -11.70 -23.84
CA GLU A 253 -20.60 -10.90 -25.06
C GLU A 253 -19.31 -10.27 -25.60
N GLN A 254 -18.43 -9.77 -24.73
CA GLN A 254 -17.13 -9.21 -25.10
C GLN A 254 -16.20 -10.27 -25.70
N LEU A 255 -16.26 -11.50 -25.20
CA LEU A 255 -15.45 -12.63 -25.66
C LEU A 255 -15.97 -13.18 -27.00
N GLU A 256 -17.29 -13.33 -27.14
CA GLU A 256 -17.94 -13.77 -28.38
C GLU A 256 -17.69 -12.77 -29.52
N LYS A 257 -17.79 -11.46 -29.26
CA LYS A 257 -17.49 -10.40 -30.24
C LYS A 257 -16.07 -10.42 -30.78
N LYS A 258 -15.14 -11.06 -30.08
CA LYS A 258 -13.71 -11.11 -30.45
C LYS A 258 -13.24 -12.46 -30.97
N GLY A 259 -14.15 -13.43 -31.14
CA GLY A 259 -13.79 -14.76 -31.62
C GLY A 259 -12.83 -15.50 -30.68
N ALA A 260 -12.93 -15.24 -29.37
CA ALA A 260 -12.12 -15.95 -28.38
C ALA A 260 -12.43 -17.46 -28.43
N ASP A 261 -11.40 -18.28 -28.28
CA ASP A 261 -11.51 -19.73 -28.16
C ASP A 261 -12.57 -20.09 -27.08
N PRO A 262 -13.54 -20.98 -27.36
CA PRO A 262 -14.56 -21.39 -26.41
C PRO A 262 -14.02 -21.78 -25.02
N GLU A 263 -12.81 -22.36 -24.96
CA GLU A 263 -12.16 -22.74 -23.72
C GLU A 263 -11.72 -21.51 -22.91
N VAL A 264 -11.11 -20.53 -23.59
CA VAL A 264 -10.70 -19.24 -23.01
C VAL A 264 -11.93 -18.45 -22.56
N ALA A 265 -13.00 -18.46 -23.36
CA ALA A 265 -14.23 -17.76 -23.00
C ALA A 265 -14.88 -18.36 -21.74
N GLY A 266 -14.92 -19.69 -21.64
CA GLY A 266 -15.42 -20.40 -20.46
C GLY A 266 -14.57 -20.18 -19.21
N ASN A 267 -13.25 -20.08 -19.35
CA ASN A 267 -12.33 -19.80 -18.24
C ASN A 267 -12.47 -18.36 -17.73
N VAL A 268 -12.60 -17.40 -18.64
CA VAL A 268 -12.79 -15.98 -18.30
C VAL A 268 -14.16 -15.77 -17.63
N GLN A 269 -15.21 -16.47 -18.08
CA GLN A 269 -16.53 -16.43 -17.43
C GLN A 269 -16.51 -17.02 -16.00
N ARG A 270 -15.81 -18.15 -15.80
CA ARG A 270 -15.57 -18.72 -14.46
C ARG A 270 -14.70 -17.81 -13.58
N PHE A 271 -13.73 -17.13 -14.17
CA PHE A 271 -12.86 -16.16 -13.51
C PHE A 271 -13.65 -14.95 -12.97
N ALA A 272 -14.48 -14.32 -13.80
CA ALA A 272 -15.30 -13.19 -13.36
C ALA A 272 -16.30 -13.58 -12.25
N ALA A 273 -16.89 -14.77 -12.35
CA ALA A 273 -17.76 -15.31 -11.30
C ALA A 273 -17.02 -15.50 -9.96
N THR A 274 -15.74 -15.88 -10.00
CA THR A 274 -14.91 -16.11 -8.79
C THR A 274 -14.50 -14.82 -8.09
N ILE A 275 -14.05 -13.80 -8.83
CA ILE A 275 -13.75 -12.46 -8.28
C ILE A 275 -14.99 -11.85 -7.63
N MET A 276 -16.16 -12.03 -8.24
CA MET A 276 -17.42 -11.53 -7.68
C MET A 276 -17.87 -12.25 -6.41
N ASN A 277 -17.64 -13.57 -6.32
CA ASN A 277 -17.95 -14.34 -5.10
C ASN A 277 -17.06 -13.96 -3.91
N ARG A 278 -15.77 -13.65 -4.11
CA ARG A 278 -14.84 -13.30 -3.01
C ARG A 278 -15.05 -11.90 -2.43
N SER A 279 -15.46 -10.91 -3.25
CA SER A 279 -15.82 -9.57 -2.79
C SER A 279 -17.00 -9.55 -1.81
N GLY A 280 -17.93 -10.51 -1.92
CA GLY A 280 -19.02 -10.71 -0.95
C GLY A 280 -18.57 -11.43 0.33
N SER A 281 -17.63 -12.37 0.24
CA SER A 281 -17.14 -13.17 1.36
C SER A 281 -16.34 -12.35 2.38
N HIS A 282 -15.55 -11.37 1.93
CA HIS A 282 -14.73 -10.53 2.82
C HIS A 282 -15.56 -9.70 3.84
N LYS A 283 -16.79 -9.31 3.49
CA LYS A 283 -17.72 -8.66 4.44
C LYS A 283 -18.35 -9.65 5.42
N ASN A 284 -18.63 -10.87 4.98
CA ASN A 284 -19.13 -11.94 5.85
C ASN A 284 -18.05 -12.41 6.84
N ASN A 285 -16.78 -12.49 6.42
CA ASN A 285 -15.69 -12.83 7.33
C ASN A 285 -15.47 -11.77 8.42
N LYS A 286 -15.53 -10.47 8.09
CA LYS A 286 -15.48 -9.41 9.11
C LYS A 286 -16.68 -9.48 10.06
N HIS A 287 -17.88 -9.77 9.56
CA HIS A 287 -19.07 -9.94 10.40
C HIS A 287 -18.96 -11.16 11.33
N ASN A 288 -18.47 -12.30 10.82
CA ASN A 288 -18.25 -13.52 11.61
C ASN A 288 -17.11 -13.36 12.63
N GLN A 289 -16.03 -12.66 12.27
CA GLN A 289 -14.92 -12.36 13.18
C GLN A 289 -15.36 -11.41 14.30
N GLN A 290 -16.23 -10.44 14.00
CA GLN A 290 -16.81 -9.55 15.00
C GLN A 290 -17.82 -10.26 15.91
N GLN A 291 -18.59 -11.21 15.38
CA GLN A 291 -19.43 -12.09 16.20
C GLN A 291 -18.59 -12.97 17.13
N TYR A 292 -17.48 -13.53 16.65
CA TYR A 292 -16.56 -14.32 17.46
C TYR A 292 -15.90 -13.49 18.58
N LEU A 293 -15.42 -12.28 18.28
CA LEU A 293 -14.87 -11.35 19.27
C LEU A 293 -15.91 -10.96 20.33
N ASN A 294 -17.15 -10.67 19.92
CA ASN A 294 -18.25 -10.40 20.83
C ASN A 294 -18.59 -11.61 21.72
N GLN A 295 -18.49 -12.83 21.18
CA GLN A 295 -18.74 -14.05 21.93
C GLN A 295 -17.64 -14.33 22.96
N GLN A 296 -16.36 -14.08 22.62
CA GLN A 296 -15.25 -14.17 23.56
C GLN A 296 -15.37 -13.13 24.68
N GLN A 297 -15.73 -11.88 24.37
CA GLN A 297 -15.94 -10.85 25.39
C GLN A 297 -17.08 -11.20 26.36
N ARG A 298 -18.16 -11.83 25.87
CA ARG A 298 -19.25 -12.30 26.72
C ARG A 298 -18.79 -13.42 27.67
N ARG A 299 -17.97 -14.36 27.19
CA ARG A 299 -17.39 -15.43 28.02
C ARG A 299 -16.46 -14.87 29.10
N ALA A 300 -15.59 -13.93 28.75
CA ALA A 300 -14.69 -13.27 29.69
C ALA A 300 -15.44 -12.51 30.80
N ARG A 301 -16.53 -11.80 30.46
CA ARG A 301 -17.38 -11.13 31.45
C ARG A 301 -18.10 -12.11 32.37
N GLN A 302 -18.58 -13.23 31.84
CA GLN A 302 -19.21 -14.28 32.65
C GLN A 302 -18.23 -14.94 33.60
N GLU A 303 -16.98 -15.19 33.17
CA GLU A 303 -15.93 -15.71 34.05
C GLU A 303 -15.52 -14.71 35.14
N GLN A 304 -15.45 -13.41 34.83
CA GLN A 304 -15.21 -12.37 35.84
C GLN A 304 -16.36 -12.28 36.85
N GLN A 305 -17.61 -12.36 36.40
CA GLN A 305 -18.76 -12.38 37.30
C GLN A 305 -18.79 -13.63 38.18
N ARG A 306 -18.43 -14.80 37.65
CA ARG A 306 -18.27 -16.03 38.44
C ARG A 306 -17.17 -15.90 39.50
N LYS A 307 -16.03 -15.31 39.15
CA LYS A 307 -14.93 -15.06 40.10
C LYS A 307 -15.31 -14.04 41.18
N ASN A 308 -16.07 -13.01 40.85
CA ASN A 308 -16.55 -12.04 41.82
C ASN A 308 -17.61 -12.61 42.77
N ASN A 309 -18.52 -13.46 42.27
CA ASN A 309 -19.52 -14.10 43.13
C ASN A 309 -18.89 -15.13 44.09
N ASN A 310 -17.87 -15.88 43.66
CA ASN A 310 -17.17 -16.82 44.52
C ASN A 310 -16.32 -16.15 45.63
N ASN A 311 -16.06 -14.84 45.53
CA ASN A 311 -15.34 -14.07 46.55
C ASN A 311 -16.28 -13.37 47.56
N HIS A 312 -17.58 -13.65 47.54
CA HIS A 312 -18.57 -13.12 48.50
C HIS A 312 -19.16 -14.19 49.41
N ASP A 313 -18.80 -15.47 49.22
CA ASP A 313 -19.29 -16.61 50.00
C ASP A 313 -18.23 -17.17 50.99
N ASP A 314 -17.08 -16.48 51.13
CA ASP A 314 -16.05 -16.68 52.18
C ASP A 314 -16.01 -15.46 53.12
#